data_AF-A0A820QM04-F1
#
_entry.id   AF-A0A820QM04-F1
#
_cell.length_a   1.000
_cell.length_b   1.000
_cell.length_c   1.000
_cell.angle_alpha   90.00
_cell.angle_beta   90.00
_cell.angle_gamma   90.00
#
_symmetry.space_group_name_H-M   'P 1'
#
loop_
_entity.id
_entity.type
_entity.pdbx_description
1 polymer ?
#
loop_
_entity_poly.entity_id
_entity_poly.type
_entity_poly.pdbx_seq_one_letter_code
_entity_poly.pdbx_strand_id
1 'polypeptide(L)' 'QFLGKTDPRTFFTITCDSGKDIRKYSFFQAEDEILLPAARQFIVESCLDQGNDLYMIQLKEIQPRFPLIELVPQTSPPRP' A
#
# COMPACT_ATOMS: atom_id res chain seq x y z
N GLN A 1 5.19 3.24 -18.69
CA GLN A 1 5.63 4.52 -18.08
C GLN A 1 4.55 4.91 -17.06
N PHE A 2 4.84 4.89 -15.75
CA PHE A 2 3.83 4.98 -14.69
C PHE A 2 3.51 6.42 -14.24
N LEU A 3 4.42 7.36 -14.50
CA LEU A 3 4.24 8.77 -14.16
C LEU A 3 3.71 9.54 -15.38
N GLY A 4 2.60 10.26 -15.20
CA GLY A 4 2.05 11.16 -16.21
C GLY A 4 3.09 12.19 -16.71
N LYS A 5 2.86 12.78 -17.88
CA LYS A 5 3.80 13.73 -18.50
C LYS A 5 3.39 15.19 -18.34
N THR A 6 2.11 15.45 -18.13
CA THR A 6 1.51 16.79 -18.04
C THR A 6 0.80 16.93 -16.70
N ASP A 7 0.57 18.19 -16.31
CA ASP A 7 -0.17 18.60 -15.10
C ASP A 7 0.56 18.29 -13.77
N PRO A 8 0.04 18.83 -12.64
CA PRO A 8 0.55 18.48 -11.33
C PRO A 8 0.45 17.00 -11.03
N ARG A 9 1.58 16.41 -10.67
CA ARG A 9 1.77 14.98 -10.43
C ARG A 9 2.25 14.77 -9.02
N THR A 10 1.72 13.71 -8.40
CA THR A 10 2.16 13.31 -7.06
C THR A 10 2.67 11.88 -7.13
N PHE A 11 3.89 11.67 -6.65
CA PHE A 11 4.48 10.35 -6.46
C PHE A 11 4.43 10.00 -4.98
N PHE A 12 3.77 8.89 -4.66
CA PHE A 12 3.72 8.38 -3.29
C PHE A 12 4.78 7.30 -3.09
N THR A 13 5.61 7.46 -2.07
CA THR A 13 6.44 6.38 -1.54
C THR A 13 5.79 5.88 -0.26
N ILE A 14 5.38 4.62 -0.21
CA ILE A 14 4.60 4.08 0.90
C ILE A 14 5.41 2.98 1.59
N THR A 15 5.70 3.15 2.87
CA THR A 15 6.20 2.08 3.75
C THR A 15 5.00 1.45 4.46
N CYS A 16 4.77 0.15 4.27
CA CYS A 16 3.62 -0.55 4.85
C CYS A 16 3.95 -2.00 5.21
N ASP A 17 3.23 -2.55 6.18
CA ASP A 17 3.35 -3.95 6.62
C ASP A 17 2.16 -4.79 6.12
N SER A 18 1.03 -4.14 5.79
CA SER A 18 -0.22 -4.82 5.44
C SER A 18 -0.43 -5.07 3.94
N GLY A 19 0.50 -4.61 3.10
CA GLY A 19 0.42 -4.75 1.65
C GLY A 19 0.40 -6.22 1.20
N LYS A 20 -0.47 -6.53 0.23
CA LYS A 20 -0.57 -7.87 -0.35
C LYS A 20 0.01 -7.90 -1.75
N ASP A 21 1.02 -8.74 -1.98
CA ASP A 21 1.47 -9.10 -3.32
C ASP A 21 0.32 -9.78 -4.08
N ILE A 22 -0.13 -9.14 -5.16
CA ILE A 22 -1.20 -9.63 -6.03
C ILE A 22 -0.70 -9.96 -7.44
N ARG A 23 0.62 -10.01 -7.70
CA ARG A 23 1.19 -10.21 -9.04
C ARG A 23 0.62 -11.43 -9.77
N LYS A 24 0.41 -12.53 -9.03
CA LYS A 24 -0.16 -13.79 -9.55
C LYS A 24 -1.64 -13.69 -9.94
N TYR A 25 -2.34 -12.69 -9.42
CA TYR A 25 -3.77 -12.46 -9.61
C TYR A 25 -4.06 -11.22 -10.46
N SER A 26 -3.03 -10.43 -10.77
CA SER A 26 -3.14 -9.26 -11.63
C SER A 26 -3.30 -9.65 -13.09
N PHE A 27 -4.03 -8.82 -13.83
CA PHE A 27 -4.09 -8.91 -15.29
C PHE A 27 -2.72 -8.61 -15.94
N PHE A 28 -1.90 -7.76 -15.29
CA PHE A 28 -0.57 -7.37 -15.73
C PHE A 28 0.51 -8.00 -14.83
N GLN A 29 0.74 -9.31 -14.99
CA GLN A 29 1.64 -10.08 -14.11
C GLN A 29 3.11 -9.63 -14.13
N ALA A 30 3.51 -8.82 -15.12
CA ALA A 30 4.85 -8.25 -15.20
C ALA A 30 5.05 -7.05 -14.26
N GLU A 31 3.98 -6.47 -13.72
CA GLU A 31 4.04 -5.39 -12.76
C GLU A 31 4.13 -5.94 -11.34
N ASP A 32 4.96 -5.33 -10.50
CA ASP A 32 5.09 -5.73 -9.09
C ASP A 32 3.97 -5.14 -8.21
N GLU A 33 2.72 -5.43 -8.58
CA GLU A 33 1.54 -4.85 -7.92
C GLU A 33 1.38 -5.32 -6.46
N ILE A 34 1.30 -4.35 -5.56
CA ILE A 34 0.96 -4.53 -4.15
C ILE A 34 -0.41 -3.88 -3.88
N LEU A 35 -1.36 -4.66 -3.40
CA LEU A 35 -2.68 -4.17 -2.99
C LEU A 35 -2.66 -3.76 -1.52
N LEU A 36 -3.02 -2.51 -1.26
CA LEU A 36 -3.27 -2.02 0.10
C LEU A 36 -4.72 -2.35 0.50
N PRO A 37 -4.96 -3.01 1.65
CA PRO A 37 -6.32 -3.27 2.08
C PRO A 37 -7.06 -1.96 2.42
N ALA A 38 -8.39 -1.96 2.34
CA ALA A 38 -9.18 -0.76 2.59
C ALA A 38 -8.99 -0.23 4.02
N ALA A 39 -9.18 1.09 4.20
CA ALA A 39 -9.12 1.77 5.50
C ALA A 39 -7.76 1.64 6.25
N ARG A 40 -6.65 1.42 5.54
CA ARG A 40 -5.32 1.62 6.14
C ARG A 40 -5.10 3.09 6.51
N GLN A 41 -4.34 3.31 7.57
CA GLN A 41 -4.03 4.63 8.09
C GLN A 41 -2.54 4.92 7.88
N PHE A 42 -2.22 6.12 7.44
CA PHE A 42 -0.85 6.53 7.16
C PHE A 42 -0.57 7.90 7.77
N ILE A 43 0.69 8.12 8.14
CA ILE A 43 1.22 9.46 8.43
C ILE A 43 2.05 9.94 7.24
N VAL A 44 2.02 11.25 6.99
CA VAL A 44 2.92 11.90 6.05
C VAL A 44 4.24 12.16 6.75
N GLU A 45 5.29 11.44 6.35
CA GLU A 45 6.63 11.61 6.93
C GLU A 45 7.39 12.76 6.27
N SER A 46 7.20 12.96 4.95
CA SER A 46 7.80 14.09 4.24
C SER A 46 7.04 14.46 2.96
N CYS A 47 7.18 15.72 2.57
CA CYS A 47 6.73 16.26 1.29
C CYS A 47 7.91 16.97 0.62
N LEU A 48 8.24 16.58 -0.60
CA LEU A 48 9.32 17.17 -1.39
C LEU A 48 8.76 17.67 -2.73
N ASP A 49 8.92 18.96 -3.00
CA ASP A 49 8.69 19.53 -4.33
C ASP A 49 9.93 19.28 -5.20
N GLN A 50 9.78 18.52 -6.27
CA GLN A 50 10.85 18.23 -7.23
C GLN A 50 10.87 19.20 -8.42
N GLY A 51 10.04 20.24 -8.42
CA GLY A 51 9.82 21.14 -9.54
C GLY A 51 9.04 20.49 -10.67
N ASN A 52 8.73 21.26 -11.73
CA ASN A 52 7.93 20.80 -12.87
C ASN A 52 6.61 20.12 -12.44
N ASP A 53 5.95 20.74 -11.46
CA ASP A 53 4.71 20.29 -10.82
C ASP A 53 4.76 18.83 -10.32
N LEU A 54 5.92 18.33 -9.93
CA LEU A 54 6.09 16.99 -9.35
C LEU A 54 6.30 17.07 -7.84
N TYR A 55 5.35 16.53 -7.08
CA TYR A 55 5.43 16.39 -5.64
C TYR A 55 5.72 14.94 -5.26
N MET A 56 6.72 14.72 -4.41
CA MET A 56 6.95 13.43 -3.77
C MET A 56 6.43 13.47 -2.34
N ILE A 57 5.56 12.52 -1.99
CA ILE A 57 4.99 12.37 -0.65
C ILE A 57 5.42 11.02 -0.10
N GLN A 58 6.10 11.04 1.05
CA GLN A 58 6.45 9.81 1.78
C GLN A 58 5.39 9.53 2.84
N LEU A 59 4.82 8.33 2.77
CA LEU A 59 3.80 7.84 3.67
C LEU A 59 4.34 6.63 4.44
N LYS A 60 4.00 6.56 5.73
CA LYS A 60 4.25 5.39 6.56
C LYS A 60 2.97 4.90 7.17
N GLU A 61 2.69 3.61 6.99
CA GLU A 61 1.55 2.96 7.62
C GLU A 61 1.70 3.03 9.14
N ILE A 62 0.59 3.35 9.82
CA ILE A 62 0.51 3.31 11.26
C ILE A 62 -0.38 2.17 11.71
N GLN A 63 -0.11 1.65 12.91
CA GLN A 63 -0.97 0.64 13.50
C GLN A 63 -2.35 1.24 13.78
N PRO A 64 -3.42 0.66 13.21
CA PRO A 64 -4.76 1.16 13.43
C PRO A 64 -5.17 0.89 14.88
N ARG A 65 -6.00 1.78 15.45
CA ARG A 65 -6.52 1.63 16.83
C ARG A 65 -7.27 0.31 17.04
N PHE A 66 -7.89 -0.20 15.99
CA PHE A 66 -8.62 -1.47 15.99
C PHE A 66 -8.13 -2.33 14.82
N PRO A 67 -7.98 -3.65 15.02
CA PRO A 67 -7.59 -4.55 13.94
C PRO A 67 -8.65 -4.55 12.84
N LEU A 68 -8.21 -4.41 11.59
CA LEU A 68 -9.10 -4.34 10.42
C LEU A 68 -9.43 -5.73 9.84
N ILE A 69 -8.70 -6.75 10.25
CA ILE A 69 -8.92 -8.14 9.88
C ILE A 69 -8.90 -8.95 11.17
N GLU A 70 -10.01 -9.62 11.48
CA GLU A 70 -10.06 -10.59 12.55
C GLU A 70 -9.33 -11.86 12.11
N LEU A 71 -8.38 -12.32 12.92
CA LEU A 71 -7.76 -13.63 12.71
C LEU A 71 -8.79 -14.69 13.11
N VAL A 72 -9.20 -15.52 12.16
CA VAL A 72 -10.00 -16.70 12.47
C VAL A 72 -9.16 -17.63 13.35
N PRO A 73 -9.63 -17.99 14.56
CA PRO A 73 -8.94 -18.96 15.40
C PRO A 73 -8.76 -20.26 14.62
N GLN A 74 -7.51 -20.72 14.49
CA GLN A 74 -7.24 -22.03 13.90
C GLN A 74 -7.84 -23.08 14.84
N THR A 75 -9.00 -23.64 14.49
CA THR A 75 -9.51 -24.82 15.17
C THR A 75 -8.57 -25.97 14.82
N SER A 76 -7.81 -26.45 15.80
CA SER A 76 -7.05 -27.69 15.63
C SER A 76 -8.04 -28.78 15.18
N PRO A 77 -7.76 -29.54 14.11
CA PRO A 77 -8.62 -30.65 13.74
C PRO A 77 -8.73 -31.62 14.92
N PRO A 78 -9.91 -32.26 15.15
CA PRO A 78 -10.04 -33.26 16.19
C PRO A 78 -8.98 -34.35 15.96
N ARG A 79 -8.20 -34.65 17.00
CA ARG A 79 -7.21 -35.73 17.00
C ARG A 79 -7.97 -37.06 16.86
N PRO A 80 -7.55 -38.00 15.98
CA PRO A 80 -8.24 -39.28 15.80
C PRO A 80 -8.24 -40.12 17.08
#